data_AF-A0A3N4HWY8-F1
#
_entry.id   AF-A0A3N4HWY8-F1
#
_cell.length_a   1.000
_cell.length_b   1.000
_cell.length_c   1.000
_cell.angle_alpha   90.00
_cell.angle_beta   90.00
_cell.angle_gamma   90.00
#
_symmetry.space_group_name_H-M   'P 1'
#
loop_
_entity.id
_entity.type
_entity.pdbx_description
1 polymer ?
#
loop_
_entity_poly.entity_id
_entity_poly.type
_entity_poly.pdbx_seq_one_letter_code
_entity_poly.pdbx_strand_id
1 'polypeptide(L)'
;MPLLRDRDFSKPDQHAARPEFHLDALHKAGTPITKFARQLCKPFDSPIDAYRAIFFWLHLSIKYSVHKRETEYQYQHPETVFGRGRGRCVGFSALFKEMANAAGLPCMVVGGMAENKKWKIGPHAWIMVEVEGWGVRWIDPTWGARGREGRCKGRFFTMEMSEWSASHWLDSVIRTPKTDKTDLNW
;
A
#
# COMPACT_ATOMS: atom_id res chain seq x y z
N MET A 1 10.36 -19.71 -12.12
CA MET A 1 9.76 -18.36 -12.08
C MET A 1 10.77 -17.45 -11.38
N PRO A 2 11.13 -16.28 -11.95
CA PRO A 2 11.97 -15.31 -11.26
C PRO A 2 11.29 -14.84 -9.97
N LEU A 3 12.07 -14.49 -8.93
CA LEU A 3 11.48 -13.98 -7.69
C LEU A 3 11.02 -12.54 -7.90
N LEU A 4 9.99 -12.11 -7.16
CA LEU A 4 9.46 -10.75 -7.30
C LEU A 4 10.50 -9.70 -6.90
N ARG A 5 11.39 -10.06 -5.97
CA ARG A 5 12.55 -9.26 -5.54
C ARG A 5 13.57 -8.99 -6.65
N ASP A 6 13.58 -9.78 -7.72
CA ASP A 6 14.51 -9.65 -8.84
C ASP A 6 13.92 -8.81 -9.99
N ARG A 7 12.64 -8.42 -9.90
CA ARG A 7 11.98 -7.56 -10.88
C ARG A 7 12.47 -6.12 -10.75
N ASP A 8 12.79 -5.49 -11.88
CA ASP A 8 13.09 -4.05 -11.91
C ASP A 8 11.81 -3.20 -11.79
N PHE A 9 11.76 -2.40 -10.72
CA PHE A 9 10.67 -1.46 -10.43
C PHE A 9 11.07 0.01 -10.64
N SER A 10 12.19 0.28 -11.31
CA SER A 10 12.66 1.64 -11.57
C SER A 10 11.61 2.51 -12.26
N LYS A 11 10.89 1.96 -13.25
CA LYS A 11 9.83 2.66 -13.99
C LYS A 11 8.66 3.12 -13.10
N PRO A 12 7.97 2.23 -12.36
CA PRO A 12 6.89 2.66 -11.46
C PRO A 12 7.36 3.58 -10.34
N ASP A 13 8.56 3.36 -9.80
CA ASP A 13 9.12 4.21 -8.74
C ASP A 13 9.39 5.64 -9.25
N GLN A 14 10.02 5.79 -10.42
CA GLN A 14 10.28 7.09 -11.04
C GLN A 14 8.98 7.80 -11.43
N HIS A 15 8.01 7.06 -11.97
CA HIS A 15 6.72 7.62 -12.33
C HIS A 15 5.96 8.16 -11.11
N ALA A 16 5.92 7.40 -10.02
CA ALA A 16 5.28 7.80 -8.77
C ALA A 16 5.97 9.00 -8.07
N ALA A 17 7.27 9.21 -8.33
CA ALA A 17 8.04 10.32 -7.77
C ALA A 17 7.89 11.66 -8.50
N ARG A 18 7.17 11.69 -9.63
CA ARG A 18 7.02 12.87 -10.47
C ARG A 18 6.44 14.07 -9.69
N PRO A 19 6.95 15.30 -9.89
CA PRO A 19 6.52 16.48 -9.12
C PRO A 19 5.02 16.75 -9.11
N GLU A 20 4.32 16.50 -10.22
CA GLU A 20 2.86 16.67 -10.31
C GLU A 20 2.07 15.71 -9.41
N PHE A 21 2.69 14.64 -8.93
CA PHE A 21 2.10 13.70 -7.99
C PHE A 21 2.49 13.99 -6.55
N HIS A 22 3.26 15.04 -6.30
CA HIS A 22 3.51 15.49 -4.94
C HIS A 22 2.19 15.97 -4.33
N LEU A 23 2.03 15.71 -3.04
CA LEU A 23 0.74 15.86 -2.38
C LEU A 23 0.23 17.30 -2.42
N ASP A 24 1.13 18.28 -2.33
CA ASP A 24 0.84 19.71 -2.46
C ASP A 24 0.35 20.09 -3.87
N ALA A 25 0.95 19.52 -4.92
CA ALA A 25 0.50 19.71 -6.29
C ALA A 25 -0.90 19.12 -6.51
N LEU A 26 -1.16 17.91 -6.00
CA LEU A 26 -2.46 17.26 -6.07
C LEU A 26 -3.55 18.06 -5.33
N HIS A 27 -3.24 18.54 -4.12
CA HIS A 27 -4.15 19.37 -3.32
C HIS A 27 -4.44 20.71 -3.99
N LYS A 28 -3.41 21.40 -4.49
CA LYS A 28 -3.55 22.67 -5.21
C LYS A 28 -4.44 22.52 -6.44
N ALA A 29 -4.34 21.39 -7.14
CA ALA A 29 -5.18 21.07 -8.29
C ALA A 29 -6.60 20.56 -7.92
N GLY A 30 -6.90 20.37 -6.64
CA GLY A 30 -8.16 19.78 -6.19
C GLY A 30 -8.39 18.37 -6.74
N THR A 31 -7.32 17.59 -6.93
CA THR A 31 -7.41 16.28 -7.58
C THR A 31 -7.97 15.23 -6.60
N PRO A 32 -9.12 14.62 -6.88
CA PRO A 32 -9.66 13.57 -6.01
C PRO A 32 -8.84 12.28 -6.11
N ILE A 33 -8.84 11.49 -5.04
CA ILE A 33 -8.08 10.22 -4.93
C ILE A 33 -8.30 9.32 -6.15
N THR A 34 -9.56 9.15 -6.55
CA THR A 34 -9.93 8.24 -7.65
C THR A 34 -9.37 8.69 -9.00
N LYS A 35 -9.35 9.99 -9.29
CA LYS A 35 -8.75 10.54 -10.51
C LYS A 35 -7.23 10.36 -10.49
N PHE A 36 -6.61 10.71 -9.35
CA PHE A 36 -5.17 10.58 -9.18
C PHE A 36 -4.72 9.12 -9.33
N ALA A 37 -5.40 8.18 -8.67
CA ALA A 37 -5.06 6.76 -8.72
C ALA A 37 -5.08 6.19 -10.14
N ARG A 38 -6.11 6.55 -10.93
CA ARG A 38 -6.18 6.19 -12.35
C ARG A 38 -5.01 6.77 -13.14
N GLN A 39 -4.65 8.03 -12.93
CA GLN A 39 -3.52 8.67 -13.61
C GLN A 39 -2.19 8.00 -13.26
N LEU A 40 -1.99 7.69 -11.97
CA LEU A 40 -0.79 7.03 -11.46
C LEU A 40 -0.61 5.62 -12.04
N CYS A 41 -1.71 4.88 -12.23
CA CYS A 41 -1.65 3.49 -12.68
C CYS A 41 -1.72 3.33 -14.20
N LYS A 42 -2.28 4.31 -14.93
CA LYS A 42 -2.54 4.25 -16.38
C LYS A 42 -1.35 3.78 -17.25
N PRO A 43 -0.07 4.14 -16.96
CA PRO A 43 1.04 3.75 -17.83
C PRO A 43 1.47 2.28 -17.72
N PHE A 44 0.91 1.51 -16.79
CA PHE A 44 1.39 0.16 -16.48
C PHE A 44 0.37 -0.89 -16.91
N ASP A 45 0.74 -1.70 -17.90
CA ASP A 45 -0.03 -2.88 -18.29
C ASP A 45 0.10 -4.02 -17.27
N SER A 46 1.20 -4.04 -16.52
CA SER A 46 1.44 -5.05 -15.49
C SER A 46 0.80 -4.63 -14.16
N PRO A 47 -0.16 -5.41 -13.62
CA PRO A 47 -0.81 -5.07 -12.35
C PRO A 47 0.19 -4.89 -11.20
N ILE A 48 1.26 -5.70 -11.17
CA ILE A 48 2.27 -5.59 -10.11
C ILE A 48 3.06 -4.27 -10.18
N ASP A 49 3.28 -3.70 -11.36
CA ASP A 49 3.90 -2.38 -11.49
C ASP A 49 2.94 -1.26 -11.08
N ALA A 50 1.64 -1.42 -11.35
CA ALA A 50 0.63 -0.47 -10.90
C ALA A 50 0.48 -0.49 -9.36
N TYR A 51 0.42 -1.66 -8.74
CA TYR A 51 0.48 -1.78 -7.27
C TYR A 51 1.78 -1.18 -6.71
N ARG A 52 2.91 -1.35 -7.42
CA ARG A 52 4.19 -0.78 -7.01
C ARG A 52 4.15 0.74 -7.05
N ALA A 53 3.55 1.35 -8.07
CA ALA A 53 3.42 2.80 -8.17
C ALA A 53 2.60 3.37 -7.00
N ILE A 54 1.47 2.74 -6.64
CA ILE A 54 0.67 3.12 -5.46
C ILE A 54 1.50 2.98 -4.18
N PHE A 55 2.13 1.81 -3.99
CA PHE A 55 2.99 1.55 -2.84
C PHE A 55 4.05 2.63 -2.69
N PHE A 56 4.80 2.90 -3.76
CA PHE A 56 5.91 3.85 -3.72
C PHE A 56 5.42 5.28 -3.48
N TRP A 57 4.33 5.69 -4.12
CA TRP A 57 3.75 7.01 -3.90
C TRP A 57 3.33 7.23 -2.44
N LEU A 58 2.68 6.24 -1.80
CA LEU A 58 2.31 6.33 -0.39
C LEU A 58 3.54 6.57 0.51
N HIS A 59 4.66 5.94 0.19
CA HIS A 59 5.90 6.10 0.95
C HIS A 59 6.56 7.47 0.81
N LEU A 60 6.36 8.13 -0.33
CA LEU A 60 6.83 9.50 -0.53
C LEU A 60 5.90 10.52 0.12
N SER A 61 4.59 10.29 0.03
CA SER A 61 3.57 11.30 0.30
C SER A 61 2.98 11.21 1.71
N ILE A 62 2.94 10.03 2.32
CA ILE A 62 2.25 9.81 3.60
C ILE A 62 3.27 9.53 4.72
N LYS A 63 3.20 10.29 5.81
CA LYS A 63 4.04 10.07 7.00
C LYS A 63 3.30 9.24 8.03
N TYR A 64 3.98 8.26 8.60
CA TYR A 64 3.45 7.50 9.72
C TYR A 64 3.26 8.40 10.95
N SER A 65 2.10 8.32 11.60
CA SER A 65 1.73 9.16 12.74
C SER A 65 1.09 8.35 13.85
N VAL A 66 1.63 8.44 15.07
CA VAL A 66 1.08 7.82 16.29
C VAL A 66 0.81 8.94 17.31
N HIS A 67 -0.12 9.84 16.99
CA HIS A 67 -0.47 10.91 17.92
C HIS A 67 -1.36 10.38 19.04
N LYS A 68 -0.97 10.62 20.29
CA LYS A 68 -1.68 10.17 21.50
C LYS A 68 -3.03 10.85 21.75
N ARG A 69 -3.30 11.98 21.07
CA ARG A 69 -4.48 12.84 21.31
C ARG A 69 -5.48 12.85 20.17
N GLU A 70 -5.14 12.24 19.04
CA GLU A 70 -6.03 12.18 17.89
C GLU A 70 -6.82 10.89 18.03
N THR A 71 -8.14 11.02 18.18
CA THR A 71 -8.99 9.84 18.35
C THR A 71 -8.73 8.90 17.19
N GLU A 72 -8.67 7.61 17.50
CA GLU A 72 -8.19 6.58 16.59
C GLU A 72 -8.77 6.66 15.18
N TYR A 73 -9.99 7.15 15.04
CA TYR A 73 -10.78 7.22 13.81
C TYR A 73 -10.30 8.24 12.77
N GLN A 74 -9.73 9.39 13.18
CA GLN A 74 -9.45 10.48 12.23
C GLN A 74 -8.35 10.14 11.21
N TYR A 75 -7.46 9.18 11.51
CA TYR A 75 -6.34 8.80 10.65
C TYR A 75 -6.53 7.47 9.92
N GLN A 76 -7.77 7.01 9.82
CA GLN A 76 -8.11 5.73 9.19
C GLN A 76 -8.86 5.90 7.86
N HIS A 77 -9.55 7.03 7.67
CA HIS A 77 -10.28 7.28 6.42
C HIS A 77 -9.34 7.70 5.29
N PRO A 78 -9.45 7.10 4.08
CA PRO A 78 -8.62 7.42 2.92
C PRO A 78 -8.54 8.92 2.62
N GLU A 79 -9.68 9.61 2.61
CA GLU A 79 -9.77 11.06 2.36
C GLU A 79 -8.98 11.89 3.38
N THR A 80 -9.02 11.52 4.66
CA THR A 80 -8.26 12.25 5.69
C THR A 80 -6.77 11.97 5.58
N VAL A 81 -6.38 10.73 5.27
CA VAL A 81 -4.97 10.36 5.08
C VAL A 81 -4.39 11.08 3.86
N PHE A 82 -5.13 11.09 2.74
CA PHE A 82 -4.75 11.80 1.52
C PHE A 82 -4.69 13.32 1.75
N GLY A 83 -5.69 13.90 2.42
CA GLY A 83 -5.73 15.33 2.69
C GLY A 83 -4.64 15.81 3.67
N ARG A 84 -4.25 15.00 4.65
CA ARG A 84 -3.24 15.39 5.66
C ARG A 84 -1.82 14.92 5.36
N GLY A 85 -1.66 13.98 4.43
CA GLY A 85 -0.37 13.33 4.17
C GLY A 85 0.15 12.54 5.38
N ARG A 86 -0.75 12.04 6.23
CA ARG A 86 -0.41 11.34 7.49
C ARG A 86 -1.42 10.26 7.83
N GLY A 87 -0.96 9.12 8.35
CA GLY A 87 -1.84 8.00 8.72
C GLY A 87 -1.18 6.94 9.61
N ARG A 88 -1.99 5.97 10.08
CA ARG A 88 -1.57 4.72 10.75
C ARG A 88 -1.68 3.52 9.79
N CYS A 89 -1.29 2.32 10.23
CA CYS A 89 -1.38 1.08 9.46
C CYS A 89 -2.71 0.89 8.71
N VAL A 90 -3.82 1.07 9.41
CA VAL A 90 -5.17 1.00 8.82
C VAL A 90 -5.41 2.07 7.77
N GLY A 91 -4.99 3.32 8.03
CA GLY A 91 -5.21 4.44 7.09
C GLY A 91 -4.40 4.32 5.81
N PHE A 92 -3.15 3.86 5.89
CA PHE A 92 -2.34 3.56 4.70
C PHE A 92 -2.96 2.43 3.88
N SER A 93 -3.41 1.35 4.53
CA SER A 93 -4.03 0.22 3.86
C SER A 93 -5.37 0.61 3.24
N ALA A 94 -6.20 1.39 3.95
CA ALA A 94 -7.44 1.92 3.41
C ALA A 94 -7.21 2.81 2.18
N LEU A 95 -6.23 3.72 2.24
CA LEU A 95 -5.90 4.59 1.10
C LEU A 95 -5.33 3.79 -0.07
N PHE A 96 -4.46 2.79 0.18
CA PHE A 96 -3.97 1.89 -0.85
C PHE A 96 -5.13 1.19 -1.56
N LYS A 97 -6.07 0.63 -0.78
CA LYS A 97 -7.24 -0.07 -1.32
C LYS A 97 -8.12 0.85 -2.15
N GLU A 98 -8.39 2.06 -1.67
CA GLU A 98 -9.17 3.07 -2.41
C GLU A 98 -8.52 3.39 -3.77
N MET A 99 -7.22 3.63 -3.78
CA MET A 99 -6.47 3.91 -5.00
C MET A 99 -6.46 2.71 -5.95
N ALA A 100 -6.19 1.51 -5.43
CA ALA A 100 -6.13 0.29 -6.23
C ALA A 100 -7.50 -0.01 -6.87
N ASN A 101 -8.57 0.04 -6.09
CA ASN A 101 -9.94 -0.14 -6.59
C ASN A 101 -10.30 0.88 -7.66
N ALA A 102 -9.96 2.16 -7.47
CA ALA A 102 -10.22 3.21 -8.46
C ALA A 102 -9.47 2.98 -9.79
N ALA A 103 -8.32 2.30 -9.74
CA ALA A 103 -7.52 1.89 -10.89
C ALA A 103 -7.91 0.52 -11.48
N GLY A 104 -8.93 -0.15 -10.92
CA GLY A 104 -9.36 -1.47 -11.38
C GLY A 104 -8.45 -2.61 -10.92
N LEU A 105 -7.72 -2.42 -9.83
CA LEU A 105 -6.79 -3.38 -9.23
C LEU A 105 -7.39 -3.95 -7.94
N PRO A 106 -8.01 -5.14 -7.95
CA PRO A 106 -8.70 -5.65 -6.77
C PRO A 106 -7.71 -6.01 -5.67
N CYS A 107 -8.01 -5.64 -4.44
CA CYS A 107 -7.18 -5.96 -3.29
C CYS A 107 -8.00 -5.95 -2.01
N MET A 108 -7.43 -6.44 -0.92
CA MET A 108 -8.06 -6.36 0.39
C MET A 108 -7.14 -5.80 1.45
N VAL A 109 -7.74 -5.18 2.46
CA VAL A 109 -7.07 -4.91 3.73
C VAL A 109 -7.14 -6.15 4.60
N VAL A 110 -6.00 -6.55 5.16
CA VAL A 110 -5.85 -7.63 6.12
C VAL A 110 -5.46 -7.03 7.45
N GLY A 111 -6.13 -7.46 8.53
CA GLY A 111 -5.76 -7.13 9.91
C GLY A 111 -5.16 -8.35 10.62
N GLY A 112 -4.23 -8.09 11.53
CA GLY A 112 -3.58 -9.12 12.33
C GLY A 112 -2.63 -8.56 13.36
N MET A 113 -1.72 -9.40 13.84
CA MET A 113 -0.60 -9.02 14.68
C MET A 113 0.69 -8.99 13.87
N ALA A 114 1.54 -8.02 14.16
CA ALA A 114 2.87 -7.95 13.56
C ALA A 114 3.95 -7.62 14.59
N GLU A 115 5.12 -8.25 14.43
CA GLU A 115 6.29 -7.99 15.24
C GLU A 115 7.25 -7.04 14.52
N ASN A 116 7.59 -5.93 15.19
CA ASN A 116 8.56 -4.99 14.64
C ASN A 116 10.01 -5.36 15.01
N LYS A 117 10.98 -4.66 14.43
CA LYS A 117 12.43 -4.87 14.66
C LYS A 117 12.91 -4.71 16.12
N LYS A 118 12.05 -4.27 17.03
CA LYS A 118 12.33 -4.14 18.47
C LYS A 118 11.64 -5.25 19.28
N TRP A 119 11.23 -6.34 18.64
CA TRP A 119 10.56 -7.48 19.26
C TRP A 119 9.25 -7.11 19.96
N LYS A 120 8.59 -6.05 19.49
CA LYS A 120 7.28 -5.63 20.00
C LYS A 120 6.21 -6.09 19.04
N ILE A 121 5.28 -6.87 19.58
CA ILE A 121 4.08 -7.34 18.89
C ILE A 121 2.95 -6.34 19.13
N GLY A 122 2.19 -6.05 18.09
CA GLY A 122 0.96 -5.29 18.22
C GLY A 122 0.05 -5.40 17.00
N PRO A 123 -1.18 -4.85 17.08
CA PRO A 123 -2.12 -4.86 15.98
C PRO A 123 -1.55 -4.13 14.75
N HIS A 124 -1.78 -4.72 13.59
CA HIS A 124 -1.28 -4.21 12.32
C HIS A 124 -2.26 -4.47 11.18
N ALA A 125 -2.13 -3.69 10.11
CA ALA A 125 -2.94 -3.82 8.92
C ALA A 125 -2.08 -3.63 7.67
N TRP A 126 -2.31 -4.49 6.67
CA TRP A 126 -1.59 -4.51 5.40
C TRP A 126 -2.54 -4.86 4.25
N ILE A 127 -1.99 -5.00 3.04
CA ILE A 127 -2.73 -5.33 1.82
C ILE A 127 -2.45 -6.76 1.39
N MET A 128 -3.48 -7.45 0.93
CA MET A 128 -3.33 -8.70 0.18
C MET A 128 -3.87 -8.54 -1.24
N VAL A 129 -3.13 -9.07 -2.21
CA VAL A 129 -3.46 -9.09 -3.64
C VAL A 129 -3.25 -10.50 -4.19
N GLU A 130 -3.92 -10.82 -5.28
CA GLU A 130 -3.60 -11.97 -6.12
C GLU A 130 -3.22 -11.44 -7.50
N VAL A 131 -2.04 -11.79 -7.99
CA VAL A 131 -1.55 -11.30 -9.28
C VAL A 131 -1.21 -12.48 -10.16
N GLU A 132 -1.75 -12.50 -11.38
CA GLU A 132 -1.46 -13.53 -12.37
C GLU A 132 0.06 -13.68 -12.57
N GLY A 133 0.54 -14.93 -12.61
CA GLY A 133 1.96 -15.27 -12.71
C GLY A 133 2.76 -15.13 -11.42
N TRP A 134 2.23 -14.45 -10.40
CA TRP A 134 2.86 -14.31 -9.08
C TRP A 134 2.10 -15.07 -7.99
N GLY A 135 0.77 -15.15 -8.07
CA GLY A 135 -0.10 -15.72 -7.03
C GLY A 135 -0.43 -14.72 -5.92
N VAL A 136 -0.83 -15.22 -4.74
CA VAL A 136 -1.18 -14.39 -3.58
C VAL A 136 0.06 -13.68 -3.02
N ARG A 137 -0.06 -12.39 -2.73
CA ARG A 137 1.00 -11.54 -2.17
C ARG A 137 0.48 -10.64 -1.07
N TRP A 138 1.33 -10.41 -0.08
CA TRP A 138 1.10 -9.42 0.97
C TRP A 138 2.00 -8.21 0.73
N ILE A 139 1.43 -7.03 0.91
CA ILE A 139 2.07 -5.73 0.69
C ILE A 139 1.85 -4.90 1.96
N ASP A 140 2.92 -4.46 2.62
CA ASP A 140 2.83 -3.52 3.75
C ASP A 140 3.06 -2.07 3.27
N PRO A 141 2.01 -1.27 3.04
CA PRO A 141 2.20 0.13 2.63
C PRO A 141 2.78 1.02 3.75
N THR A 142 2.99 0.52 4.96
CA THR A 142 3.46 1.31 6.11
C THR A 142 4.90 1.04 6.48
N TRP A 143 5.35 -0.22 6.41
CA TRP A 143 6.70 -0.59 6.78
C TRP A 143 7.72 -0.41 5.64
N GLY A 144 7.28 -0.08 4.43
CA GLY A 144 8.18 0.48 3.42
C GLY A 144 8.60 1.93 3.72
N ALA A 145 8.01 2.57 4.75
CA ALA A 145 8.27 3.96 5.10
C ALA A 145 9.60 4.07 5.85
N ARG A 146 10.63 4.46 5.09
CA ARG A 146 11.96 4.89 5.55
C ARG A 146 12.87 3.78 6.11
N GLY A 147 13.63 3.17 5.21
CA GLY A 147 15.01 2.79 5.52
C GLY A 147 15.90 4.04 5.62
N ARG A 148 16.96 4.00 6.44
CA ARG A 148 17.91 5.10 6.72
C ARG A 148 18.74 5.61 5.52
N GLU A 149 18.44 5.23 4.28
CA GLU A 149 19.32 5.45 3.12
C GLU A 149 18.60 5.89 1.85
N GLY A 150 17.48 6.62 1.93
CA GLY A 150 16.83 7.21 0.74
C GLY A 150 16.32 6.21 -0.32
N ARG A 151 16.50 4.90 -0.12
CA ARG A 151 15.93 3.82 -0.91
C ARG A 151 14.71 3.31 -0.15
N CYS A 152 13.52 3.45 -0.73
CA CYS A 152 12.38 2.64 -0.34
C CYS A 152 12.77 1.19 -0.68
N LYS A 153 13.42 0.49 0.26
CA LYS A 153 13.75 -0.92 0.09
C LYS A 153 12.40 -1.61 -0.01
N GLY A 154 11.97 -1.90 -1.24
CA GLY A 154 10.70 -2.53 -1.59
C GLY A 154 10.51 -3.92 -1.01
N ARG A 155 11.22 -4.27 0.07
CA ARG A 155 11.13 -5.53 0.78
C ARG A 155 9.68 -5.82 1.12
N PHE A 156 8.98 -4.93 1.80
CA PHE A 156 7.56 -5.17 2.17
C PHE A 156 6.57 -5.14 0.99
N PHE A 157 7.06 -4.98 -0.25
CA PHE A 157 6.32 -5.20 -1.48
C PHE A 157 6.72 -6.51 -2.18
N THR A 158 7.99 -6.90 -2.08
CA THR A 158 8.61 -8.02 -2.80
C THR A 158 8.89 -9.25 -1.93
N MET A 159 8.59 -9.17 -0.64
CA MET A 159 8.85 -10.20 0.36
C MET A 159 7.96 -11.42 0.12
N GLU A 160 8.58 -12.59 0.21
CA GLU A 160 7.90 -13.86 0.01
C GLU A 160 7.01 -14.21 1.22
N MET A 161 5.99 -15.01 0.99
CA MET A 161 5.03 -15.39 2.03
C MET A 161 5.68 -16.08 3.23
N SER A 162 6.73 -16.88 3.02
CA SER A 162 7.48 -17.55 4.10
C SER A 162 8.20 -16.56 5.00
N GLU A 163 8.69 -15.44 4.45
CA GLU A 163 9.29 -14.37 5.24
C GLU A 163 8.21 -13.54 5.97
N TRP A 164 7.06 -13.32 5.34
CA TRP A 164 5.92 -12.64 5.95
C TRP A 164 5.40 -13.38 7.19
N SER A 165 5.21 -14.70 7.08
CA SER A 165 4.71 -15.53 8.18
C SER A 165 5.65 -15.61 9.39
N ALA A 166 6.90 -15.18 9.24
CA ALA A 166 7.86 -15.12 10.35
C ALA A 166 7.60 -13.95 11.31
N SER A 167 6.90 -12.89 10.87
CA SER A 167 6.64 -11.71 11.69
C SER A 167 5.22 -11.16 11.62
N HIS A 168 4.33 -11.77 10.83
CA HIS A 168 2.94 -11.38 10.69
C HIS A 168 2.02 -12.59 10.84
N TRP A 169 1.03 -12.43 11.72
CA TRP A 169 0.07 -13.48 12.05
C TRP A 169 -1.34 -12.93 11.87
N LEU A 170 -2.20 -13.71 11.21
CA LEU A 170 -3.59 -13.34 11.00
C LEU A 170 -4.37 -13.48 12.31
N ASP A 171 -5.23 -12.52 12.60
CA ASP A 171 -6.12 -12.59 13.79
C ASP A 171 -7.23 -13.64 13.63
N SER A 172 -7.46 -14.17 12.42
CA SER A 172 -8.45 -15.21 12.12
C SER A 172 -8.19 -15.90 10.78
N VAL A 173 -8.90 -17.00 10.49
CA VAL A 173 -8.93 -17.59 9.14
C VAL A 173 -9.70 -16.65 8.22
N ILE A 174 -8.99 -15.89 7.38
CA ILE A 174 -9.59 -14.92 6.46
C ILE A 174 -9.84 -15.61 5.12
N ARG A 175 -11.05 -15.45 4.56
CA ARG A 175 -11.31 -15.77 3.15
C ARG A 175 -10.64 -14.70 2.27
N THR A 176 -9.69 -15.12 1.45
CA THR A 176 -9.06 -14.32 0.41
C THR A 176 -10.13 -13.91 -0.63
N PRO A 177 -10.39 -12.61 -0.85
CA PRO A 177 -11.22 -12.16 -1.96
C PRO A 177 -10.47 -12.46 -3.26
N LYS A 178 -11.20 -13.01 -4.23
CA LYS A 178 -10.64 -13.35 -5.53
C LYS A 178 -10.65 -12.10 -6.38
N THR A 179 -9.61 -11.92 -7.18
CA THR A 179 -9.58 -10.87 -8.21
C THR A 179 -10.36 -11.34 -9.44
N ASP A 180 -11.65 -11.66 -9.27
CA ASP A 180 -12.58 -11.76 -10.40
C ASP A 180 -13.62 -10.63 -10.34
N LYS A 181 -14.23 -10.33 -11.50
CA LYS A 181 -15.10 -9.16 -11.69
C LYS A 181 -16.34 -9.15 -10.78
N THR A 182 -16.59 -10.22 -10.02
CA THR A 182 -17.75 -10.40 -9.16
C THR A 182 -17.57 -9.89 -7.73
N ASP A 183 -16.33 -9.64 -7.29
CA ASP A 183 -16.01 -9.29 -5.89
C ASP A 183 -15.85 -7.76 -5.63
N LEU A 184 -16.32 -6.89 -6.54
CA LEU A 184 -16.16 -5.43 -6.42
C LEU A 184 -17.23 -4.71 -5.57
N ASN A 185 -18.23 -5.43 -5.04
CA ASN A 185 -19.26 -4.83 -4.20
C ASN A 185 -18.95 -5.07 -2.72
N TRP A 186 -18.52 -4.00 -2.05
CA TRP A 186 -18.56 -3.87 -0.60
C TRP A 186 -19.79 -3.03 -0.24
#